data_AF-A0A2Z6PH52-F1
#
_entry.id   AF-A0A2Z6PH52-F1
#
_cell.length_a   1.000
_cell.length_b   1.000
_cell.length_c   1.000
_cell.angle_alpha   90.00
_cell.angle_beta   90.00
_cell.angle_gamma   90.00
#
_symmetry.space_group_name_H-M   'P 1'
#
loop_
_entity.id
_entity.type
_entity.pdbx_description
1 polymer ?
#
loop_
_entity_poly.entity_id
_entity_poly.type
_entity_poly.pdbx_seq_one_letter_code
_entity_poly.pdbx_strand_id
1 'polypeptide(L)'
;MNDKGHWIKGDESAAEMLKRVWRVRPFLLPPPLHRVPLRVGNVLELVGPSPSAKTQILIQTAITCILPKHWNGIHYGGFDHLVLFIDLDSRFDINRFSQLLIYRIIEPYGEGSRHYDKALYDLCMARFLYVRCSDSFQFLQTLKTLSRRLDKEKEVHGVSVHLLMIDSLQWFK
;
A
#
# COMPACT_ATOMS: atom_id res chain seq x y z
N MET A 1 31.44 16.89 -21.53
CA MET A 1 31.47 17.46 -20.16
C MET A 1 30.07 17.40 -19.58
N ASN A 2 29.99 17.08 -18.29
CA ASN A 2 28.82 16.63 -17.54
C ASN A 2 27.63 17.60 -17.56
N ASP A 3 26.42 17.05 -17.59
CA ASP A 3 25.31 17.60 -16.79
C ASP A 3 24.64 16.46 -15.99
N LYS A 4 25.11 16.27 -14.76
CA LYS A 4 24.61 15.30 -13.77
C LYS A 4 24.04 16.03 -12.55
N GLY A 5 23.32 17.13 -12.75
CA GLY A 5 22.95 18.02 -11.65
C GLY A 5 21.48 18.06 -11.22
N HIS A 6 20.51 17.71 -12.07
CA HIS A 6 19.13 18.18 -11.84
C HIS A 6 18.20 17.18 -11.12
N TRP A 7 18.68 16.45 -10.11
CA TRP A 7 17.84 15.50 -9.35
C TRP A 7 17.10 16.14 -8.17
N ILE A 8 17.47 17.37 -7.78
CA ILE A 8 16.81 18.12 -6.70
C ILE A 8 16.46 19.49 -7.28
N LYS A 9 15.16 19.77 -7.46
CA LYS A 9 14.69 21.13 -7.75
C LYS A 9 15.05 22.03 -6.56
N GLY A 10 15.53 23.23 -6.85
CA GLY A 10 15.98 24.23 -5.86
C GLY A 10 14.94 24.56 -4.80
N ASP A 11 15.44 25.15 -3.71
CA ASP A 11 14.74 25.43 -2.46
C ASP A 11 13.31 25.96 -2.68
N GLU A 12 12.34 25.12 -2.31
CA GLU A 12 10.92 25.46 -2.26
C GLU A 12 10.72 26.65 -1.31
N SER A 13 10.03 27.72 -1.75
CA SER A 13 9.70 28.82 -0.84
C SER A 13 8.70 28.35 0.23
N ALA A 14 8.71 28.97 1.41
CA ALA A 14 7.77 28.62 2.48
C ALA A 14 6.30 28.71 2.04
N ALA A 15 5.96 29.63 1.13
CA ALA A 15 4.62 29.75 0.56
C ALA A 15 4.26 28.59 -0.38
N GLU A 16 5.21 28.10 -1.18
CA GLU A 16 5.03 26.93 -2.03
C GLU A 16 4.90 25.66 -1.20
N MET A 17 5.73 25.52 -0.16
CA MET A 17 5.64 24.43 0.82
C MET A 17 4.28 24.43 1.50
N LEU A 18 3.80 25.57 2.00
CA LEU A 18 2.48 25.67 2.63
C LEU A 18 1.36 25.34 1.66
N LYS A 19 1.40 25.86 0.42
CA LYS A 19 0.41 25.53 -0.62
C LYS A 19 0.38 24.03 -0.92
N ARG A 20 1.55 23.37 -0.97
CA ARG A 20 1.65 21.92 -1.18
C ARG A 20 1.12 21.14 0.02
N VAL A 21 1.54 21.50 1.23
CA VAL A 21 1.19 20.80 2.48
C VAL A 21 -0.29 20.93 2.82
N TRP A 22 -0.90 22.11 2.62
CA TRP A 22 -2.30 22.37 2.94
C TRP A 22 -3.28 21.66 2.01
N ARG A 23 -2.88 21.35 0.77
CA ARG A 23 -3.73 20.64 -0.19
C ARG A 23 -3.80 19.14 0.07
N VAL A 24 -2.89 18.59 0.86
CA VAL A 24 -2.77 17.14 1.08
C VAL A 24 -3.51 16.76 2.35
N ARG A 25 -4.62 16.01 2.19
CA ARG A 25 -5.35 15.45 3.33
C ARG A 25 -4.64 14.19 3.85
N PRO A 26 -4.51 14.03 5.17
CA PRO A 26 -3.96 12.81 5.75
C PRO A 26 -4.88 11.62 5.47
N PHE A 27 -4.29 10.43 5.40
CA PHE A 27 -5.03 9.19 5.18
C PHE A 27 -5.79 8.79 6.43
N LEU A 28 -7.03 8.35 6.25
CA LEU A 28 -7.81 7.67 7.28
C LEU A 28 -7.45 6.18 7.26
N LEU A 29 -6.26 5.85 7.76
CA LEU A 29 -5.83 4.46 7.89
C LEU A 29 -6.65 3.73 8.97
N PRO A 30 -6.80 2.40 8.89
CA PRO A 30 -7.48 1.64 9.92
C PRO A 30 -6.74 1.70 11.26
N PRO A 31 -7.41 1.42 12.40
CA PRO A 31 -6.73 1.22 13.67
C PRO A 31 -5.59 0.19 13.57
N PRO A 32 -4.45 0.41 14.24
CA PRO A 32 -4.15 1.53 15.15
C PRO A 32 -3.67 2.82 14.45
N LEU A 33 -3.49 2.81 13.13
CA LEU A 33 -2.87 3.91 12.38
C LEU A 33 -3.78 5.14 12.16
N HIS A 34 -5.08 5.03 12.45
CA HIS A 34 -6.06 6.13 12.33
C HIS A 34 -5.67 7.44 13.06
N ARG A 35 -4.77 7.39 14.04
CA ARG A 35 -4.29 8.57 14.78
C ARG A 35 -3.00 9.16 14.25
N VAL A 36 -2.34 8.47 13.31
CA VAL A 36 -1.10 8.92 12.71
C VAL A 36 -1.46 9.67 11.43
N PRO A 37 -1.20 10.99 11.33
CA PRO A 37 -1.58 11.79 10.16
C PRO A 37 -0.63 11.55 8.99
N LEU A 38 -0.60 10.31 8.47
CA LEU A 38 0.25 9.92 7.35
C LEU A 38 -0.22 10.57 6.05
N ARG A 39 0.76 10.99 5.24
CA ARG A 39 0.60 11.63 3.93
C ARG A 39 1.51 10.95 2.90
N VAL A 40 1.24 11.16 1.62
CA VAL A 40 2.16 10.74 0.56
C VAL A 40 3.56 11.31 0.86
N GLY A 41 4.58 10.46 0.74
CA GLY A 41 5.96 10.81 1.02
C GLY A 41 6.37 10.64 2.49
N ASN A 42 5.44 10.30 3.40
CA ASN A 42 5.83 9.84 4.72
C ASN A 42 6.30 8.38 4.67
N VAL A 43 7.30 8.07 5.49
CA VAL A 43 7.75 6.71 5.77
C VAL A 43 7.35 6.38 7.20
N LEU A 44 6.67 5.25 7.38
CA LEU A 44 6.30 4.73 8.69
C LEU A 44 7.06 3.43 8.92
N GLU A 45 7.85 3.38 9.99
CA GLU A 45 8.49 2.16 10.46
C GLU A 45 7.68 1.57 11.61
N LEU A 46 7.24 0.32 11.46
CA LEU A 46 6.55 -0.43 12.51
C LEU A 46 7.55 -1.36 13.20
N VAL A 47 7.91 -1.03 14.44
CA VAL A 47 8.88 -1.81 15.24
C VAL A 47 8.18 -2.46 16.42
N GLY A 48 8.52 -3.72 16.68
CA GLY A 48 8.03 -4.47 17.83
C GLY A 48 8.54 -5.91 17.80
N PRO A 49 8.56 -6.61 18.95
CA PRO A 49 8.97 -8.01 18.99
C PRO A 49 8.06 -8.90 18.12
N SER A 50 8.52 -10.09 17.81
CA SER A 50 7.60 -11.14 17.34
C SER A 50 6.87 -11.71 18.55
N PRO A 51 5.53 -11.87 18.55
CA PRO A 51 4.54 -11.65 17.48
C PRO A 51 3.63 -10.39 17.70
N SER A 52 4.15 -9.17 17.58
CA SER A 52 3.38 -7.92 17.80
C SER A 52 2.41 -7.51 16.66
N ALA A 53 1.90 -8.45 15.86
CA ALA A 53 0.90 -8.19 14.82
C ALA A 53 1.27 -7.18 13.70
N LYS A 54 2.57 -6.90 13.50
CA LYS A 54 3.06 -5.94 12.48
C LYS A 54 2.52 -6.25 11.07
N THR A 55 2.69 -7.49 10.60
CA THR A 55 2.19 -7.95 9.31
C THR A 55 0.67 -7.87 9.21
N GLN A 56 -0.07 -8.08 10.32
CA GLN A 56 -1.53 -7.92 10.34
C GLN A 56 -1.94 -6.46 10.13
N ILE A 57 -1.21 -5.50 10.74
CA ILE A 57 -1.44 -4.07 10.51
C ILE A 57 -1.19 -3.71 9.03
N LEU A 58 -0.12 -4.24 8.44
CA LEU A 58 0.16 -4.07 7.01
C LEU A 58 -0.96 -4.65 6.13
N ILE A 59 -1.43 -5.86 6.41
CA ILE A 59 -2.53 -6.51 5.67
C ILE A 59 -3.82 -5.66 5.74
N GLN A 60 -4.22 -5.20 6.92
CA GLN A 60 -5.44 -4.37 7.06
C GLN A 60 -5.32 -3.04 6.32
N THR A 61 -4.13 -2.44 6.37
CA THR A 61 -3.83 -1.19 5.65
C THR A 61 -3.84 -1.40 4.14
N ALA A 62 -3.29 -2.52 3.67
CA ALA A 62 -3.31 -2.89 2.25
C ALA A 62 -4.74 -3.14 1.76
N ILE A 63 -5.56 -3.90 2.50
CA ILE A 63 -6.96 -4.16 2.19
C ILE A 63 -7.75 -2.85 2.07
N THR A 64 -7.58 -1.94 3.02
CA THR A 64 -8.24 -0.62 2.98
C THR A 64 -7.83 0.18 1.73
N CYS A 65 -6.58 0.06 1.31
CA CYS A 65 -6.07 0.76 0.13
C CYS A 65 -6.65 0.23 -1.19
N ILE A 66 -6.70 -1.09 -1.35
CA ILE A 66 -7.15 -1.74 -2.60
C ILE A 66 -8.66 -1.73 -2.77
N LEU A 67 -9.42 -1.73 -1.66
CA LEU A 67 -10.88 -1.68 -1.70
C LEU A 67 -11.35 -0.36 -2.34
N PRO A 68 -12.46 -0.39 -3.09
CA PRO A 68 -13.04 0.83 -3.63
C PRO A 68 -13.72 1.65 -2.51
N LYS A 69 -14.00 2.93 -2.79
CA LYS A 69 -14.87 3.74 -1.93
C LYS A 69 -16.30 3.22 -1.93
N HIS A 70 -16.81 2.94 -3.13
CA HIS A 70 -18.17 2.44 -3.35
C HIS A 70 -18.16 1.31 -4.38
N TRP A 71 -19.06 0.34 -4.22
CA TRP A 71 -19.28 -0.74 -5.17
C TRP A 71 -20.74 -1.20 -5.09
N ASN A 72 -21.44 -1.26 -6.23
CA ASN A 72 -22.85 -1.66 -6.32
C ASN A 72 -23.77 -0.98 -5.27
N GLY A 73 -23.55 0.31 -5.01
CA GLY A 73 -24.33 1.09 -4.04
C GLY A 73 -23.89 0.96 -2.58
N ILE A 74 -22.90 0.11 -2.26
CA ILE A 74 -22.36 -0.07 -0.91
C ILE A 74 -21.10 0.77 -0.74
N HIS A 75 -20.98 1.46 0.40
CA HIS A 75 -19.78 2.22 0.77
C HIS A 75 -18.81 1.35 1.57
N TYR A 76 -17.69 0.96 0.94
CA TYR A 76 -16.63 0.16 1.55
C TYR A 76 -15.58 1.02 2.28
N GLY A 77 -15.48 2.31 1.94
CA GLY A 77 -14.56 3.25 2.58
C GLY A 77 -13.08 3.02 2.25
N GLY A 78 -12.77 2.27 1.20
CA GLY A 78 -11.40 2.07 0.73
C GLY A 78 -10.88 3.23 -0.14
N PHE A 79 -9.67 3.09 -0.69
CA PHE A 79 -9.00 4.17 -1.45
C PHE A 79 -8.92 3.99 -2.96
N ASP A 80 -9.30 2.83 -3.50
CA ASP A 80 -9.27 2.56 -4.94
C ASP A 80 -7.85 2.65 -5.55
N HIS A 81 -6.83 2.23 -4.80
CA HIS A 81 -5.43 2.40 -5.17
C HIS A 81 -4.65 1.09 -5.17
N LEU A 82 -3.51 1.11 -5.88
CA LEU A 82 -2.58 -0.01 -5.89
C LEU A 82 -1.72 -0.01 -4.62
N VAL A 83 -1.39 -1.21 -4.15
CA VAL A 83 -0.41 -1.47 -3.09
C VAL A 83 0.72 -2.29 -3.69
N LEU A 84 1.97 -1.91 -3.42
CA LEU A 84 3.13 -2.77 -3.67
C LEU A 84 3.68 -3.31 -2.35
N PHE A 85 3.66 -4.63 -2.21
CA PHE A 85 4.19 -5.35 -1.07
C PHE A 85 5.51 -6.03 -1.45
N ILE A 86 6.60 -5.66 -0.79
CA ILE A 86 7.92 -6.28 -0.93
C ILE A 86 8.14 -7.20 0.27
N ASP A 87 8.14 -8.51 0.02
CA ASP A 87 8.37 -9.56 0.99
C ASP A 87 9.85 -9.98 0.97
N LEU A 88 10.54 -9.68 2.07
CA LEU A 88 11.97 -9.90 2.24
C LEU A 88 12.30 -11.19 3.00
N ASP A 89 11.35 -11.74 3.76
CA ASP A 89 11.60 -12.94 4.58
C ASP A 89 10.73 -14.13 4.20
N SER A 90 9.95 -14.00 3.12
CA SER A 90 9.13 -15.04 2.52
C SER A 90 8.04 -15.58 3.45
N ARG A 91 7.60 -14.78 4.44
CA ARG A 91 6.58 -15.18 5.42
C ARG A 91 5.21 -14.60 5.13
N PHE A 92 5.05 -13.82 4.05
CA PHE A 92 3.75 -13.25 3.72
C PHE A 92 2.77 -14.36 3.30
N ASP A 93 1.70 -14.52 4.06
CA ASP A 93 0.63 -15.48 3.78
C ASP A 93 -0.46 -14.82 2.90
N ILE A 94 -0.37 -15.06 1.59
CA ILE A 94 -1.36 -14.57 0.62
C ILE A 94 -2.75 -15.18 0.83
N ASN A 95 -2.85 -16.39 1.40
CA ASN A 95 -4.15 -17.00 1.69
C ASN A 95 -4.81 -16.29 2.86
N ARG A 96 -4.03 -15.94 3.89
CA ARG A 96 -4.53 -15.11 5.00
C ARG A 96 -4.98 -13.75 4.53
N PHE A 97 -4.22 -13.13 3.62
CA PHE A 97 -4.62 -11.86 2.98
C PHE A 97 -5.95 -12.01 2.23
N SER A 98 -6.08 -13.02 1.36
CA SER A 98 -7.29 -13.31 0.60
C SER A 98 -8.51 -13.53 1.51
N GLN A 99 -8.37 -14.31 2.57
CA GLN A 99 -9.44 -14.54 3.54
C GLN A 99 -9.90 -13.26 4.24
N LEU A 100 -8.96 -12.39 4.63
CA LEU A 100 -9.29 -11.12 5.27
C LEU A 100 -9.93 -10.14 4.29
N LEU A 101 -9.52 -10.15 3.02
CA LEU A 101 -10.17 -9.39 1.97
C LEU A 101 -11.63 -9.86 1.76
N ILE A 102 -11.85 -11.17 1.67
CA ILE A 102 -13.19 -11.76 1.56
C ILE A 102 -14.07 -11.34 2.75
N TYR A 103 -13.53 -11.41 3.97
CA TYR A 103 -14.24 -10.96 5.16
C TYR A 103 -14.67 -9.49 5.03
N ARG A 104 -13.76 -8.62 4.58
CA ARG A 104 -14.07 -7.19 4.40
C ARG A 104 -15.07 -6.92 3.27
N ILE A 105 -15.11 -7.78 2.24
CA ILE A 105 -16.10 -7.71 1.16
C ILE A 105 -17.50 -8.11 1.67
N ILE A 106 -17.58 -9.13 2.53
CA ILE A 106 -18.84 -9.67 3.05
C ILE A 106 -19.41 -8.83 4.20
N GLU A 107 -18.56 -8.19 5.02
CA GLU A 107 -18.96 -7.47 6.24
C GLU A 107 -20.21 -6.57 6.08
N PRO A 108 -20.37 -5.76 5.01
CA PRO A 108 -21.55 -4.90 4.87
C PRO A 108 -22.88 -5.66 4.68
N TYR A 109 -22.84 -6.94 4.29
CA TYR A 109 -24.02 -7.76 4.02
C TYR A 109 -24.52 -8.55 5.26
N GLY A 110 -23.78 -8.51 6.37
CA GLY A 110 -24.12 -9.22 7.61
C GLY A 110 -23.76 -10.71 7.62
N GLU A 111 -23.93 -11.35 8.79
CA GLU A 111 -23.43 -12.70 9.11
C GLU A 111 -24.05 -13.84 8.28
N GLY A 112 -25.11 -13.58 7.51
CA GLY A 112 -25.80 -14.58 6.69
C GLY A 112 -25.24 -14.78 5.28
N SER A 113 -24.40 -13.87 4.78
CA SER A 113 -23.86 -13.97 3.42
C SER A 113 -22.62 -14.85 3.39
N ARG A 114 -22.70 -15.99 2.70
CA ARG A 114 -21.57 -16.92 2.49
C ARG A 114 -20.86 -16.73 1.15
N HIS A 115 -21.43 -15.90 0.27
CA HIS A 115 -20.88 -15.64 -1.06
C HIS A 115 -20.37 -14.19 -1.13
N TYR A 116 -19.10 -14.04 -1.46
CA TYR A 116 -18.52 -12.74 -1.76
C TYR A 116 -18.71 -12.40 -3.24
N ASP A 117 -18.76 -11.11 -3.55
CA ASP A 117 -18.74 -10.64 -4.94
C ASP A 117 -17.37 -10.95 -5.55
N LYS A 118 -17.34 -11.94 -6.46
CA LYS A 118 -16.12 -12.38 -7.13
C LYS A 118 -15.50 -11.28 -7.99
N ALA A 119 -16.31 -10.45 -8.64
CA ALA A 119 -15.79 -9.37 -9.48
C ALA A 119 -15.09 -8.30 -8.62
N LEU A 120 -15.66 -7.96 -7.46
CA LEU A 120 -15.01 -7.07 -6.50
C LEU A 120 -13.72 -7.67 -5.93
N TYR A 121 -13.75 -8.96 -5.60
CA TYR A 121 -12.55 -9.67 -5.11
C TYR A 121 -11.43 -9.66 -6.15
N ASP A 122 -11.73 -10.04 -7.40
CA ASP A 122 -10.75 -10.06 -8.49
C ASP A 122 -10.18 -8.66 -8.75
N LEU A 123 -11.03 -7.63 -8.73
CA LEU A 123 -10.61 -6.23 -8.85
C LEU A 123 -9.64 -5.83 -7.73
N CYS A 124 -9.96 -6.16 -6.48
CA CYS A 124 -9.12 -5.83 -5.33
C CYS A 124 -7.78 -6.60 -5.37
N MET A 125 -7.81 -7.90 -5.69
CA MET A 125 -6.61 -8.71 -5.83
C MET A 125 -5.70 -8.21 -6.96
N ALA A 126 -6.27 -7.75 -8.08
CA ALA A 126 -5.52 -7.15 -9.17
C ALA A 126 -4.78 -5.86 -8.75
N ARG A 127 -5.18 -5.22 -7.65
CA ARG A 127 -4.53 -4.02 -7.11
C ARG A 127 -3.45 -4.30 -6.06
N PHE A 128 -3.31 -5.56 -5.63
CA PHE A 128 -2.29 -5.99 -4.70
C PHE A 128 -1.08 -6.55 -5.45
N LEU A 129 -0.07 -5.72 -5.65
CA LEU A 129 1.18 -6.08 -6.30
C LEU A 129 2.13 -6.69 -5.26
N TYR A 130 2.62 -7.89 -5.53
CA TYR A 130 3.51 -8.62 -4.63
C TYR A 130 4.86 -8.90 -5.30
N VAL A 131 5.95 -8.60 -4.58
CA VAL A 131 7.32 -8.91 -4.99
C VAL A 131 8.04 -9.59 -3.84
N ARG A 132 8.54 -10.79 -4.08
CA ARG A 132 9.44 -11.49 -3.17
C ARG A 132 10.87 -11.17 -3.51
N CYS A 133 11.68 -10.84 -2.51
CA CYS A 133 13.13 -10.70 -2.65
C CYS A 133 13.82 -11.66 -1.69
N SER A 134 14.52 -12.66 -2.25
CA SER A 134 15.20 -13.68 -1.43
C SER A 134 16.55 -13.20 -0.86
N ASP A 135 17.07 -12.10 -1.37
CA ASP A 135 18.37 -11.54 -0.98
C ASP A 135 18.40 -10.01 -1.20
N SER A 136 19.46 -9.37 -0.68
CA SER A 136 19.64 -7.92 -0.76
C SER A 136 19.86 -7.43 -2.19
N PHE A 137 20.41 -8.27 -3.07
CA PHE A 137 20.63 -7.92 -4.47
C PHE A 137 19.31 -7.81 -5.24
N GLN A 138 18.42 -8.79 -5.09
CA GLN A 138 17.05 -8.75 -5.63
C GLN A 138 16.26 -7.57 -5.09
N PHE A 139 16.41 -7.26 -3.80
CA PHE A 139 15.79 -6.08 -3.20
C PHE A 139 16.30 -4.79 -3.85
N LEU A 140 17.62 -4.62 -3.99
CA LEU A 140 18.22 -3.45 -4.64
C LEU A 140 17.83 -3.33 -6.13
N GLN A 141 17.76 -4.44 -6.86
CA GLN A 141 17.26 -4.45 -8.24
C GLN A 141 15.79 -4.04 -8.33
N THR A 142 14.97 -4.50 -7.38
CA THR A 142 13.56 -4.11 -7.27
C THR A 142 13.43 -2.61 -7.03
N LEU A 143 14.21 -2.03 -6.11
CA LEU A 143 14.24 -0.60 -5.87
C LEU A 143 14.73 0.20 -7.10
N LYS A 144 15.77 -0.28 -7.78
CA LYS A 144 16.33 0.38 -8.98
C LYS A 144 15.32 0.47 -10.13
N THR A 145 14.43 -0.50 -10.25
CA THR A 145 13.42 -0.56 -11.32
C THR A 145 12.05 -0.04 -10.88
N LEU A 146 11.90 0.33 -9.60
CA LEU A 146 10.64 0.64 -8.96
C LEU A 146 9.85 1.71 -9.70
N SER A 147 10.43 2.89 -9.94
CA SER A 147 9.72 4.01 -10.59
C SER A 147 9.07 3.59 -11.91
N ARG A 148 9.82 2.94 -12.79
CA ARG A 148 9.32 2.47 -14.09
C ARG A 148 8.20 1.45 -13.94
N ARG A 149 8.31 0.58 -12.93
CA ARG A 149 7.28 -0.41 -12.62
C ARG A 149 6.00 0.29 -12.16
N LEU A 150 6.09 1.23 -11.23
CA LEU A 150 4.94 1.99 -10.72
C LEU A 150 4.24 2.77 -11.84
N ASP A 151 4.99 3.37 -12.76
CA ASP A 151 4.44 4.08 -13.93
C ASP A 151 3.66 3.13 -14.84
N LYS A 152 4.22 1.96 -15.15
CA LYS A 152 3.55 0.93 -15.96
C LYS A 152 2.27 0.43 -15.31
N GLU A 153 2.29 0.12 -14.01
CA GLU A 153 1.10 -0.35 -13.31
C GLU A 153 0.02 0.74 -13.24
N LYS A 154 0.43 2.01 -13.09
CA LYS A 154 -0.50 3.14 -13.17
C LYS A 154 -1.17 3.24 -14.54
N GLU A 155 -0.45 3.01 -15.63
CA GLU A 155 -1.02 2.98 -16.98
C GLU A 155 -2.00 1.81 -17.17
N VAL A 156 -1.66 0.62 -16.67
CA VAL A 156 -2.50 -0.59 -16.79
C VAL A 156 -3.80 -0.45 -16.00
N HIS A 157 -3.72 0.06 -14.77
CA HIS A 157 -4.87 0.09 -13.85
C HIS A 157 -5.61 1.43 -13.85
N GLY A 158 -5.05 2.48 -14.45
CA GLY A 158 -5.61 3.83 -14.41
C GLY A 158 -5.55 4.51 -13.04
N VAL A 159 -4.94 3.86 -12.04
CA VAL A 159 -4.83 4.32 -10.65
C VAL A 159 -3.38 4.23 -10.17
N SER A 160 -2.94 5.21 -9.39
CA SER A 160 -1.56 5.23 -8.87
C SER A 160 -1.34 4.25 -7.73
N VAL A 161 -0.09 3.79 -7.58
CA VAL A 161 0.37 3.13 -6.35
C VAL A 161 0.45 4.14 -5.21
N HIS A 162 -0.20 3.80 -4.11
CA HIS A 162 -0.39 4.71 -2.99
C HIS A 162 0.39 4.26 -1.74
N LEU A 163 0.60 2.94 -1.59
CA LEU A 163 1.37 2.36 -0.50
C LEU A 163 2.45 1.44 -1.05
N LEU A 164 3.68 1.68 -0.58
CA LEU A 164 4.80 0.75 -0.68
C LEU A 164 5.02 0.15 0.70
N MET A 165 4.89 -1.17 0.82
CA MET A 165 5.11 -1.93 2.05
C MET A 165 6.35 -2.79 1.88
N ILE A 166 7.18 -2.87 2.92
CA ILE A 166 8.39 -3.69 2.95
C ILE A 166 8.35 -4.49 4.26
N ASP A 167 8.29 -5.81 4.18
CA ASP A 167 8.21 -6.72 5.34
C ASP A 167 9.13 -7.93 5.12
N SER A 168 10.15 -8.24 5.94
CA SER A 168 10.70 -7.50 7.08
C SER A 168 12.08 -6.93 6.75
N LEU A 169 12.33 -5.66 7.12
CA LEU A 169 13.66 -5.03 6.97
C LEU A 169 14.74 -5.64 7.89
N GLN A 170 14.33 -6.44 8.87
CA GLN A 170 15.20 -6.99 9.91
C GLN A 170 16.06 -8.17 9.43
N TRP A 171 15.83 -8.68 8.22
CA TRP A 171 16.61 -9.79 7.65
C TRP A 171 18.04 -9.41 7.24
N PHE A 172 18.31 -8.12 6.99
CA PHE A 172 19.60 -7.66 6.46
C PHE A 172 20.61 -7.16 7.51
N LYS A 173 20.42 -7.49 8.79
CA LYS A 173 21.36 -7.13 9.87
C LYS A 173 22.35 -8.25 10.16
#